data_AF-A0A661QCE1-F1
#
_entry.id   AF-A0A661QCE1-F1
#
_cell.length_a   1.000
_cell.length_b   1.000
_cell.length_c   1.000
_cell.angle_alpha   90.00
_cell.angle_beta   90.00
_cell.angle_gamma   90.00
#
_symmetry.space_group_name_H-M   'P 1'
#
loop_
_entity.id
_entity.type
_entity.pdbx_description
1 polymer ?
#
loop_
_entity_poly.entity_id
_entity_poly.type
_entity_poly.pdbx_seq_one_letter_code
_entity_poly.pdbx_strand_id
1 'polypeptide(L)'
;MTPNFTIRLAKKSDARTWNNYVERHPHSGPYHLWEWKEAVTKAYNHRCYYLIAEETKSRKPVGILPLSYIKPLFIKGELVSLPFCDYGGPLADNEEIATALCQKARGKAVSLKADL
;
A
#
# COMPACT_ATOMS: atom_id res chain seq x y z
N MET A 1 19.96 11.26 10.88
CA MET A 1 20.14 11.13 9.41
C MET A 1 18.77 11.19 8.79
N THR A 2 18.58 12.01 7.75
CA THR A 2 17.31 12.06 7.02
C THR A 2 17.20 10.79 6.17
N PRO A 3 16.07 10.07 6.19
CA PRO A 3 15.91 8.88 5.36
C PRO A 3 16.06 9.25 3.87
N ASN A 4 16.73 8.39 3.10
CA ASN A 4 16.99 8.59 1.66
C ASN A 4 15.78 8.26 0.77
N PHE A 5 14.58 8.18 1.36
CA PHE A 5 13.33 7.86 0.67
C PHE A 5 12.17 8.73 1.16
N THR A 6 11.12 8.80 0.35
CA THR A 6 9.87 9.49 0.66
C THR A 6 8.69 8.55 0.46
N ILE A 7 7.60 8.74 1.20
CA ILE A 7 6.38 7.92 1.07
C ILE A 7 5.19 8.78 0.66
N ARG A 8 4.49 8.36 -0.38
CA ARG A 8 3.28 9.02 -0.90
C ARG A 8 2.21 8.01 -1.30
N LEU A 9 1.00 8.52 -1.55
CA LEU A 9 -0.03 7.73 -2.22
C LEU A 9 0.35 7.50 -3.69
N ALA A 10 0.19 6.26 -4.12
CA ALA A 10 0.34 5.87 -5.52
C ALA A 10 -0.89 6.31 -6.33
N LYS A 11 -0.63 6.82 -7.53
CA LYS A 11 -1.60 7.28 -8.52
C LYS A 11 -1.72 6.24 -9.63
N LYS A 12 -2.75 6.33 -10.47
CA LYS A 12 -2.93 5.42 -11.61
C LYS A 12 -1.73 5.42 -12.58
N SER A 13 -1.06 6.56 -12.73
CA SER A 13 0.17 6.66 -13.52
C SER A 13 1.34 5.82 -12.97
N ASP A 14 1.31 5.43 -11.70
CA ASP A 14 2.35 4.61 -11.08
C ASP A 14 2.14 3.10 -11.32
N ALA A 15 1.01 2.68 -11.89
CA ALA A 15 0.62 1.26 -12.00
C ALA A 15 1.71 0.37 -12.62
N ARG A 16 2.31 0.82 -13.74
CA ARG A 16 3.40 0.08 -14.39
C ARG A 16 4.65 -0.02 -13.51
N THR A 17 5.04 1.09 -12.89
CA THR A 17 6.22 1.16 -12.02
C THR A 17 6.03 0.33 -10.74
N TRP A 18 4.81 0.31 -10.22
CA TRP A 18 4.39 -0.51 -9.10
C TRP A 18 4.51 -2.00 -9.44
N ASN A 19 3.88 -2.46 -10.53
CA ASN A 19 3.94 -3.87 -10.92
C ASN A 19 5.37 -4.32 -11.23
N ASN A 20 6.15 -3.47 -11.90
CA ASN A 20 7.58 -3.70 -12.13
C ASN A 20 8.40 -3.91 -10.84
N TYR A 21 8.01 -3.29 -9.72
CA TYR A 21 8.64 -3.52 -8.41
C TYR A 21 8.14 -4.81 -7.78
N VAL A 22 6.82 -5.04 -7.78
CA VAL A 22 6.18 -6.26 -7.28
C VAL A 22 6.78 -7.50 -7.92
N GLU A 23 6.84 -7.56 -9.26
CA GLU A 23 7.37 -8.70 -10.01
C GLU A 23 8.82 -9.06 -9.70
N ARG A 24 9.62 -8.09 -9.20
CA ARG A 24 11.02 -8.31 -8.83
C ARG A 24 11.21 -8.65 -7.35
N HIS A 25 10.19 -8.45 -6.52
CA HIS A 25 10.32 -8.63 -5.09
C HIS A 25 10.07 -10.11 -4.72
N PRO A 26 10.99 -10.78 -3.99
CA PRO A 26 10.92 -12.23 -3.75
C PRO A 26 9.73 -12.66 -2.88
N HIS A 27 9.21 -11.75 -2.07
CA HIS A 27 8.03 -11.97 -1.21
C HIS A 27 6.73 -11.44 -1.82
N SER A 28 6.74 -11.10 -3.11
CA SER A 28 5.53 -10.63 -3.79
C SER A 28 4.52 -11.75 -4.01
N GLY A 29 3.29 -11.34 -4.30
CA GLY A 29 2.19 -12.22 -4.66
C GLY A 29 1.18 -11.47 -5.51
N PRO A 30 0.22 -12.17 -6.14
CA PRO A 30 -0.72 -11.56 -7.10
C PRO A 30 -1.55 -10.43 -6.49
N TYR A 31 -1.83 -10.49 -5.19
CA TYR A 31 -2.61 -9.47 -4.48
C TYR A 31 -1.85 -8.16 -4.26
N HIS A 32 -0.52 -8.16 -4.45
CA HIS A 32 0.27 -6.94 -4.44
C HIS A 32 0.17 -6.17 -5.77
N LEU A 33 -0.30 -6.79 -6.85
CA LEU A 33 -0.37 -6.16 -8.18
C LEU A 33 -1.44 -5.05 -8.21
N TRP A 34 -1.22 -4.06 -9.08
CA TRP A 34 -2.12 -2.92 -9.24
C TRP A 34 -3.54 -3.34 -9.64
N GLU A 35 -3.65 -4.38 -10.45
CA GLU A 35 -4.91 -4.93 -10.96
C GLU A 35 -5.81 -5.41 -9.81
N TRP A 36 -5.24 -5.85 -8.68
CA TRP A 36 -6.02 -6.19 -7.50
C TRP A 36 -6.77 -4.98 -6.94
N LYS A 37 -6.13 -3.80 -6.91
CA LYS A 37 -6.76 -2.53 -6.55
C LYS A 37 -7.98 -2.25 -7.43
N GLU A 38 -7.82 -2.44 -8.74
CA GLU A 38 -8.88 -2.17 -9.71
C GLU A 38 -10.05 -3.15 -9.55
N ALA A 39 -9.75 -4.44 -9.36
CA ALA A 39 -10.74 -5.47 -9.10
C ALA A 39 -11.56 -5.17 -7.83
N VAL A 40 -10.89 -4.89 -6.70
CA VAL A 40 -11.55 -4.56 -5.42
C VAL A 40 -12.39 -3.28 -5.52
N THR A 41 -11.83 -2.24 -6.15
CA THR A 41 -12.56 -0.97 -6.34
C THR A 41 -13.81 -1.18 -7.21
N LYS A 42 -13.71 -1.97 -8.30
CA LYS A 42 -14.82 -2.23 -9.22
C LYS A 42 -15.90 -3.12 -8.60
N ALA A 43 -15.51 -4.17 -7.89
CA ALA A 43 -16.45 -5.15 -7.33
C ALA A 43 -17.18 -4.63 -6.08
N TYR A 44 -16.46 -3.92 -5.19
CA TYR A 44 -16.98 -3.57 -3.86
C TYR A 44 -17.13 -2.07 -3.62
N ASN A 45 -16.74 -1.23 -4.59
CA ASN A 45 -16.68 0.22 -4.44
C ASN A 45 -15.85 0.67 -3.22
N HIS A 46 -14.86 -0.14 -2.82
CA HIS A 46 -13.98 0.14 -1.70
C HIS A 46 -12.91 1.15 -2.08
N ARG A 47 -12.56 2.03 -1.12
CA ARG A 47 -11.50 3.01 -1.34
C ARG A 47 -10.15 2.37 -1.06
N CYS A 48 -9.23 2.38 -2.02
CA CYS A 48 -7.88 1.86 -1.83
C CYS A 48 -6.83 2.98 -1.73
N TYR A 49 -5.88 2.84 -0.79
CA TYR A 49 -4.86 3.84 -0.46
C TYR A 49 -3.45 3.28 -0.58
N TYR A 50 -3.11 2.80 -1.77
CA TYR A 50 -1.80 2.20 -2.03
C TYR A 50 -0.68 3.21 -1.75
N LEU A 51 0.28 2.83 -0.91
CA LEU A 51 1.44 3.64 -0.56
C LEU A 51 2.66 3.15 -1.33
N ILE A 52 3.46 4.09 -1.82
CA ILE A 52 4.75 3.82 -2.47
C ILE A 52 5.84 4.57 -1.70
N ALA A 53 6.88 3.84 -1.32
CA ALA A 53 8.16 4.36 -0.85
C ALA A 53 9.10 4.45 -2.04
N GLU A 54 9.68 5.63 -2.27
CA GLU A 54 10.57 5.88 -3.40
C GLU A 54 11.83 6.61 -2.93
N GLU A 55 12.98 6.27 -3.49
CA GLU A 55 14.23 6.98 -3.24
C GLU A 55 14.08 8.48 -3.57
N THR A 56 14.61 9.33 -2.70
CA THR A 56 14.46 10.79 -2.85
C THR A 56 15.08 11.32 -4.14
N LYS A 57 16.22 10.76 -4.57
CA LYS A 57 16.95 11.22 -5.77
C LYS A 57 16.47 10.55 -7.06
N SER A 58 16.42 9.22 -7.07
CA SER A 58 16.15 8.45 -8.28
C SER A 58 14.66 8.26 -8.56
N ARG A 59 13.80 8.50 -7.56
CA ARG A 59 12.35 8.23 -7.60
C ARG A 59 12.03 6.75 -7.89
N LYS A 60 13.00 5.86 -7.75
CA LYS A 60 12.80 4.41 -7.89
C LYS A 60 12.01 3.90 -6.68
N PRO A 61 11.01 3.03 -6.88
CA PRO A 61 10.35 2.36 -5.77
C PRO A 61 11.35 1.50 -5.00
N VAL A 62 11.29 1.61 -3.68
CA VAL A 62 12.06 0.78 -2.71
C VAL A 62 11.15 0.12 -1.69
N GLY A 63 9.84 0.32 -1.83
CA GLY A 63 8.82 -0.35 -1.07
C GLY A 63 7.41 0.06 -1.49
N ILE A 64 6.45 -0.81 -1.23
CA ILE A 64 5.04 -0.59 -1.47
C ILE A 64 4.22 -1.15 -0.31
N LEU A 65 3.03 -0.58 -0.10
CA LEU A 65 2.05 -1.14 0.81
C LEU A 65 0.65 -0.98 0.20
N PRO A 66 0.05 -2.07 -0.33
CA PRO A 66 -1.36 -2.10 -0.69
C PRO A 66 -2.19 -1.84 0.58
N LEU A 67 -3.22 -1.00 0.46
CA LEU A 67 -4.19 -0.74 1.53
C LEU A 67 -5.59 -0.61 0.92
N SER A 68 -6.58 -1.24 1.54
CA SER A 68 -7.99 -1.17 1.19
C SER A 68 -8.78 -0.76 2.42
N TYR A 69 -9.63 0.25 2.27
CA TYR A 69 -10.49 0.75 3.33
C TYR A 69 -11.87 0.12 3.20
N ILE A 70 -12.19 -0.73 4.17
CA ILE A 70 -13.47 -1.41 4.28
C ILE A 70 -14.30 -0.66 5.32
N LYS A 71 -15.44 -0.13 4.90
CA LYS A 71 -16.35 0.60 5.81
C LYS A 71 -17.79 0.10 5.64
N PRO A 72 -18.27 -0.78 6.52
CA PRO A 72 -19.68 -1.12 6.60
C PRO A 72 -20.52 0.10 7.03
N LEU A 73 -21.81 0.11 6.66
CA LEU A 73 -22.74 1.16 7.12
C LEU A 73 -22.90 1.07 8.65
N PHE A 74 -22.80 2.21 9.35
CA PHE A 74 -22.94 2.36 10.81
C PHE A 74 -21.87 1.73 11.72
N ILE A 75 -20.80 1.16 11.15
CA ILE A 75 -19.66 0.61 11.92
C ILE A 75 -18.40 1.45 11.65
N LYS A 76 -17.46 1.47 12.60
CA LYS A 76 -16.12 2.03 12.41
C LYS A 76 -15.42 1.25 11.28
N GLY A 77 -14.80 1.98 10.33
CA GLY A 77 -14.14 1.34 9.19
C GLY A 77 -12.76 0.79 9.55
N GLU A 78 -12.25 -0.13 8.75
CA GLU A 78 -10.94 -0.75 8.91
C GLU A 78 -10.09 -0.49 7.65
N LEU A 79 -8.82 -0.14 7.84
CA LEU A 79 -7.85 -0.03 6.76
C LEU A 79 -7.02 -1.31 6.79
N VAL A 80 -7.24 -2.22 5.86
CA VAL A 80 -6.51 -3.50 5.82
C VAL A 80 -5.52 -3.49 4.66
N SER A 81 -4.40 -4.21 4.78
CA SER A 81 -3.44 -4.29 3.66
C SER A 81 -4.05 -4.99 2.45
N LEU A 82 -4.66 -6.16 2.67
CA LEU A 82 -5.40 -6.91 1.66
C LEU A 82 -6.68 -7.49 2.29
N PRO A 83 -7.87 -7.10 1.81
CA PRO A 83 -9.11 -7.77 2.19
C PRO A 83 -9.05 -9.24 1.74
N PHE A 84 -9.41 -10.18 2.61
CA PHE A 84 -9.66 -11.59 2.27
C PHE A 84 -8.44 -12.42 1.82
N CYS A 85 -7.23 -12.09 2.30
CA CYS A 85 -6.02 -12.88 2.04
C CYS A 85 -5.25 -13.15 3.34
N ASP A 86 -4.86 -14.41 3.56
CA ASP A 86 -4.01 -14.85 4.69
C ASP A 86 -2.55 -14.36 4.58
N TYR A 87 -2.23 -13.65 3.49
CA TYR A 87 -0.90 -13.13 3.17
C TYR A 87 -1.03 -11.71 2.61
N GLY A 88 -0.48 -10.73 3.32
CA GLY A 88 -0.45 -9.33 2.92
C GLY A 88 0.41 -8.48 3.84
N GLY A 89 0.93 -7.36 3.32
CA GLY A 89 1.82 -6.49 4.06
C GLY A 89 2.65 -5.60 3.15
N PRO A 90 3.63 -4.87 3.70
CA PRO A 90 4.55 -4.10 2.90
C PRO A 90 5.51 -5.03 2.15
N LEU A 91 5.77 -4.73 0.88
CA LEU A 91 7.00 -5.17 0.22
C LEU A 91 8.00 -4.04 0.37
N ALA A 92 9.22 -4.33 0.78
CA ALA A 92 10.22 -3.31 1.06
C ALA A 92 11.62 -3.88 0.95
N ASP A 93 12.55 -3.07 0.46
CA ASP A 93 13.94 -3.48 0.28
C ASP A 93 14.67 -3.69 1.63
N ASN A 94 14.12 -3.13 2.72
CA ASN A 94 14.60 -3.35 4.08
C ASN A 94 13.53 -3.02 5.15
N GLU A 95 13.84 -3.38 6.39
CA GLU A 95 12.95 -3.22 7.56
C GLU A 95 12.64 -1.75 7.90
N GLU A 96 13.57 -0.83 7.63
CA GLU A 96 13.36 0.61 7.88
C GLU A 96 12.23 1.14 6.98
N ILE A 97 12.25 0.77 5.70
CA ILE A 97 11.22 1.15 4.73
C ILE A 97 9.88 0.48 5.07
N ALA A 98 9.88 -0.81 5.42
CA ALA A 98 8.68 -1.53 5.85
C ALA A 98 8.02 -0.86 7.06
N THR A 99 8.82 -0.54 8.09
CA THR A 99 8.37 0.17 9.28
C THR A 99 7.79 1.54 8.95
N ALA A 100 8.46 2.32 8.08
CA ALA A 100 7.99 3.63 7.68
C ALA A 100 6.68 3.57 6.88
N LEU A 101 6.50 2.57 6.01
CA LEU A 101 5.24 2.31 5.29
C LEU A 101 4.10 2.00 6.26
N CYS A 102 4.34 1.11 7.24
CA CYS A 102 3.36 0.77 8.28
C CYS A 102 3.00 1.99 9.14
N GLN A 103 3.97 2.82 9.53
CA GLN A 103 3.71 4.07 10.25
C GLN A 103 2.86 5.05 9.42
N LYS A 104 3.13 5.17 8.12
CA LYS A 104 2.32 6.00 7.22
C LYS A 104 0.89 5.45 7.08
N ALA A 105 0.73 4.14 7.02
CA ALA A 105 -0.57 3.47 7.02
C ALA A 105 -1.35 3.75 8.30
N ARG A 106 -0.71 3.68 9.48
CA ARG A 106 -1.32 4.05 10.77
C ARG A 106 -1.81 5.49 10.78
N GLY A 107 -0.97 6.43 10.34
CA GLY A 107 -1.36 7.83 10.19
C GLY A 107 -2.56 8.00 9.24
N LYS A 108 -2.62 7.20 8.17
CA LYS A 108 -3.75 7.19 7.25
C LYS A 108 -5.04 6.66 7.90
N ALA A 109 -4.97 5.55 8.64
CA ALA A 109 -6.10 4.97 9.35
C ALA A 109 -6.69 5.97 10.37
N VAL A 110 -5.83 6.62 11.16
CA VAL A 110 -6.24 7.69 12.10
C VAL A 110 -6.99 8.81 11.38
N SER A 111 -6.49 9.27 10.22
CA SER A 111 -7.17 10.33 9.43
C SER A 111 -8.55 9.92 8.91
N LEU A 112 -8.79 8.61 8.75
CA LEU A 112 -10.05 8.04 8.31
C LEU A 112 -10.99 7.67 9.48
N LYS A 113 -10.56 7.89 10.73
CA LYS A 113 -11.20 7.36 11.95
C LYS A 113 -11.40 5.83 11.85
N ALA A 114 -10.40 5.16 11.29
CA ALA A 114 -10.38 3.73 11.03
C ALA A 114 -9.37 3.03 11.94
N ASP A 115 -9.59 1.74 12.18
CA ASP A 115 -8.54 0.87 12.73
C ASP A 115 -7.59 0.40 11.61
N LEU A 116 -6.39 -0.07 11.98
CA LEU A 116 -5.37 -0.65 11.09
C LEU A 116 -4.92 -2.00 11.65
#